data_AF-A0A9E3SCG3-F1
#
_entry.id   AF-A0A9E3SCG3-F1
#
_cell.length_a   1.000
_cell.length_b   1.000
_cell.length_c   1.000
_cell.angle_alpha   90.00
_cell.angle_beta   90.00
_cell.angle_gamma   90.00
#
_symmetry.space_group_name_H-M   'P 1'
#
loop_
_entity.id
_entity.type
_entity.pdbx_description
1 polymer ?
#
loop_
_entity_poly.entity_id
_entity_poly.type
_entity_poly.pdbx_seq_one_letter_code
_entity_poly.pdbx_strand_id
1 'polypeptide(L)'
;GTLKVGDIVLAGSTYGRVKAMFNERNQAIKEAGPSTPLLLLGLNGAPQAGDIFNVMQDEREAKNFALKRQQLQREQGLRTQKHITLDEIGRRIAIGDFKELNLIVKGDVDGSVEALADSMLNLSTEEVQVNVIHKSVGAISESDIMLASASNAIVIGFQVRPTLQARRLAENEEIDIRLYSIIYTAIEEIKAAIEGMLAPTIEEVITSNIEIREVFKITKVGTIAGCMVLDGKITRNSKIRIIRDGIVIYTGTLGSLKRFKDDVKEVSAGYECGLNIDNFNDIKVGDIIEGYTEKEVSRKL
;
A
#
# COMPACT_ATOMS: atom_id res chain seq x y z
N GLY A 1 7.95 0.49 -46.59
CA GLY A 1 7.04 -0.67 -46.57
C GLY A 1 5.64 -0.19 -46.79
N THR A 2 4.80 -1.02 -47.41
CA THR A 2 3.37 -0.73 -47.60
C THR A 2 2.59 -1.93 -47.08
N LEU A 3 1.66 -1.69 -46.16
CA LEU A 3 0.75 -2.71 -45.63
C LEU A 3 -0.59 -2.63 -46.36
N LYS A 4 -1.17 -3.78 -46.72
CA LYS A 4 -2.43 -3.87 -47.43
C LYS A 4 -3.42 -4.76 -46.69
N VAL A 5 -4.72 -4.51 -46.92
CA VAL A 5 -5.77 -5.44 -46.47
C VAL A 5 -5.56 -6.79 -47.15
N GLY A 6 -5.58 -7.87 -46.38
CA GLY A 6 -5.31 -9.23 -46.83
C GLY A 6 -3.89 -9.74 -46.57
N ASP A 7 -2.95 -8.86 -46.21
CA ASP A 7 -1.59 -9.24 -45.82
C ASP A 7 -1.61 -10.09 -44.55
N ILE A 8 -0.61 -10.97 -44.41
CA ILE A 8 -0.41 -11.78 -43.22
C ILE A 8 0.63 -11.09 -42.35
N VAL A 9 0.31 -10.92 -41.08
CA VAL A 9 1.11 -10.17 -40.13
C VAL A 9 1.51 -11.07 -38.97
N LEU A 10 2.76 -10.91 -38.53
CA LEU A 10 3.32 -11.46 -37.30
C LEU A 10 3.79 -10.29 -36.42
N ALA A 11 3.27 -10.19 -35.21
CA ALA A 11 3.65 -9.21 -34.19
C ALA A 11 3.86 -9.91 -32.85
N GLY A 12 5.12 -9.98 -32.40
CA GLY A 12 5.46 -10.72 -31.18
C GLY A 12 5.10 -12.20 -31.27
N SER A 13 4.26 -12.67 -30.34
CA SER A 13 3.68 -14.03 -30.30
C SER A 13 2.28 -14.11 -30.95
N THR A 14 1.80 -13.03 -31.56
CA THR A 14 0.49 -12.95 -32.23
C THR A 14 0.63 -12.90 -33.74
N TYR A 15 -0.34 -13.47 -34.45
CA TYR A 15 -0.36 -13.47 -35.92
C TYR A 15 -1.78 -13.36 -36.44
N GLY A 16 -1.93 -13.00 -37.71
CA GLY A 16 -3.23 -13.01 -38.36
C GLY A 16 -3.23 -12.32 -39.71
N ARG A 17 -4.37 -12.40 -40.38
CA ARG A 17 -4.59 -11.73 -41.67
C ARG A 17 -5.27 -10.39 -41.44
N VAL A 18 -4.79 -9.34 -42.08
CA VAL A 18 -5.40 -8.01 -42.02
C VAL A 18 -6.80 -8.08 -42.65
N LYS A 19 -7.84 -7.93 -41.82
CA LYS A 19 -9.24 -7.93 -42.25
C LYS A 19 -9.72 -6.52 -42.58
N ALA A 20 -9.31 -5.54 -41.78
CA ALA A 20 -9.63 -4.14 -41.97
C ALA A 20 -8.53 -3.25 -41.39
N MET A 21 -8.36 -2.07 -41.98
CA MET A 21 -7.47 -1.02 -41.49
C MET A 21 -8.21 0.31 -41.45
N PHE A 22 -7.93 1.11 -40.44
CA PHE A 22 -8.47 2.46 -40.28
C PHE A 22 -7.35 3.46 -39.98
N ASN A 23 -7.50 4.69 -40.45
CA ASN A 23 -6.58 5.78 -40.10
C ASN A 23 -6.93 6.40 -38.72
N GLU A 24 -6.18 7.43 -38.32
CA GLU A 24 -6.37 8.15 -37.05
C GLU A 24 -7.74 8.84 -36.91
N ARG A 25 -8.49 8.98 -38.01
CA ARG A 25 -9.83 9.54 -38.06
C ARG A 25 -10.93 8.47 -38.16
N ASN A 26 -10.59 7.21 -37.87
CA ASN A 26 -11.48 6.04 -38.03
C ASN A 26 -12.04 5.85 -39.45
N GLN A 27 -11.36 6.36 -40.47
CA GLN A 27 -11.74 6.14 -41.86
C GLN A 27 -11.06 4.88 -42.39
N ALA A 28 -11.83 4.02 -43.07
CA ALA A 28 -11.31 2.78 -43.63
C ALA A 28 -10.27 3.07 -44.72
N ILE A 29 -9.11 2.42 -44.62
CA ILE A 29 -8.01 2.53 -45.60
C ILE A 29 -7.67 1.15 -46.18
N LYS A 30 -7.26 1.12 -47.45
CA LYS A 30 -6.91 -0.14 -48.15
C LYS A 30 -5.40 -0.43 -48.12
N GLU A 31 -4.59 0.62 -48.04
CA GLU A 31 -3.14 0.56 -47.98
C GLU A 31 -2.62 1.60 -47.00
N ALA A 32 -1.53 1.28 -46.32
CA ALA A 32 -0.83 2.18 -45.41
C ALA A 32 0.67 2.21 -45.77
N GLY A 33 1.18 3.40 -46.02
CA GLY A 33 2.60 3.62 -46.34
C GLY A 33 3.48 3.74 -45.09
N PRO A 34 4.78 4.03 -45.27
CA PRO A 34 5.67 4.36 -44.17
C PRO A 34 5.17 5.56 -43.35
N SER A 35 5.54 5.61 -42.07
CA SER A 35 5.24 6.73 -41.16
C SER A 35 3.74 7.05 -40.99
N THR A 36 2.87 6.08 -41.27
CA THR A 36 1.41 6.25 -41.17
C THR A 36 0.88 5.41 -40.00
N PRO A 37 0.28 6.01 -38.96
CA PRO A 37 -0.39 5.26 -37.90
C PRO A 37 -1.69 4.65 -38.46
N LEU A 38 -2.03 3.44 -38.00
CA LEU A 38 -3.25 2.75 -38.41
C LEU A 38 -3.79 1.88 -37.27
N LEU A 39 -5.11 1.70 -37.24
CA LEU A 39 -5.78 0.68 -36.45
C LEU A 39 -5.99 -0.56 -37.31
N LEU A 40 -5.43 -1.69 -36.88
CA LEU A 40 -5.50 -2.97 -37.60
C LEU A 40 -6.46 -3.93 -36.89
N LEU A 41 -7.35 -4.55 -37.67
CA LEU A 41 -8.19 -5.65 -37.21
C LEU A 41 -7.82 -6.94 -37.94
N GLY A 42 -7.72 -8.04 -37.19
CA GLY A 42 -7.56 -9.38 -37.76
C GLY A 42 -6.49 -10.27 -37.12
N LEU A 43 -5.74 -9.76 -36.13
CA LEU A 43 -4.84 -10.59 -35.33
C LEU A 43 -5.62 -11.51 -34.39
N ASN A 44 -5.03 -12.65 -34.05
CA ASN A 44 -5.61 -13.65 -33.16
C ASN A 44 -5.45 -13.34 -31.65
N GLY A 45 -4.84 -12.21 -31.32
CA GLY A 45 -4.60 -11.73 -29.97
C GLY A 45 -4.08 -10.29 -30.00
N ALA A 46 -3.93 -9.69 -28.82
CA ALA A 46 -3.31 -8.38 -28.68
C ALA A 46 -1.77 -8.55 -28.64
N PRO A 47 -1.01 -7.97 -29.60
CA PRO A 47 0.44 -7.90 -29.49
C PRO A 47 0.85 -6.97 -28.35
N GLN A 48 2.08 -7.11 -27.85
CA GLN A 48 2.60 -6.23 -26.81
C GLN A 48 3.06 -4.90 -27.40
N ALA A 49 3.01 -3.84 -26.59
CA ALA A 49 3.53 -2.54 -26.99
C ALA A 49 5.04 -2.65 -27.29
N GLY A 50 5.46 -2.16 -28.46
CA GLY A 50 6.86 -2.23 -28.90
C GLY A 50 7.25 -3.50 -29.67
N ASP A 51 6.33 -4.46 -29.84
CA ASP A 51 6.57 -5.62 -30.68
C ASP A 51 6.90 -5.24 -32.13
N ILE A 52 7.88 -5.95 -32.71
CA ILE A 52 8.24 -5.75 -34.11
C ILE A 52 7.16 -6.35 -35.01
N PHE A 53 6.63 -5.49 -35.88
CA PHE A 53 5.57 -5.82 -36.83
C PHE A 53 6.16 -6.27 -38.17
N ASN A 54 5.92 -7.52 -38.56
CA ASN A 54 6.44 -8.10 -39.81
C ASN A 54 5.32 -8.62 -40.70
N VAL A 55 5.39 -8.30 -41.99
CA VAL A 55 4.51 -8.89 -43.01
C VAL A 55 5.15 -10.17 -43.53
N MET A 56 4.39 -11.27 -43.48
CA MET A 56 4.82 -12.62 -43.87
C MET A 56 4.12 -13.04 -45.17
N GLN A 57 4.73 -13.94 -45.93
CA GLN A 57 4.15 -14.47 -47.17
C GLN A 57 3.19 -15.65 -46.91
N ASP A 58 3.50 -16.50 -45.93
CA ASP A 58 2.71 -17.68 -45.58
C ASP A 58 2.15 -17.59 -44.16
N GLU A 59 0.85 -17.88 -44.04
CA GLU A 59 0.11 -17.90 -42.78
C GLU A 59 0.52 -19.07 -41.90
N ARG A 60 0.87 -20.22 -42.49
CA ARG A 60 1.36 -21.38 -41.75
C ARG A 60 2.71 -21.09 -41.10
N GLU A 61 3.58 -20.41 -41.82
CA GLU A 61 4.90 -20.03 -41.32
C GLU A 61 4.78 -18.99 -40.19
N ALA A 62 3.95 -17.96 -40.38
CA ALA A 62 3.66 -16.98 -39.33
C ALA A 62 3.12 -17.64 -38.05
N LYS A 63 2.18 -18.59 -38.20
CA LYS A 63 1.65 -19.39 -37.09
C LYS A 63 2.74 -20.18 -36.37
N ASN A 64 3.63 -20.86 -37.09
CA ASN A 64 4.71 -21.64 -36.49
C ASN A 64 5.68 -20.76 -35.69
N PHE A 65 6.04 -19.59 -36.21
CA PHE A 65 6.87 -18.62 -35.49
C PHE A 65 6.19 -18.07 -34.23
N ALA A 66 4.92 -17.70 -34.33
CA ALA A 66 4.12 -17.21 -33.21
C ALA A 66 4.05 -18.25 -32.09
N LEU A 67 3.73 -19.51 -32.42
CA LEU A 67 3.66 -20.61 -31.44
C LEU A 67 5.02 -20.88 -30.78
N LYS A 68 6.11 -20.86 -31.56
CA LYS A 68 7.46 -21.05 -31.02
C LYS A 68 7.85 -19.92 -30.05
N ARG A 69 7.52 -18.68 -30.38
CA ARG A 69 7.74 -17.52 -29.49
C ARG A 69 6.89 -17.60 -28.23
N GLN A 70 5.63 -17.99 -28.35
CA GLN A 70 4.73 -18.17 -27.21
C GLN A 70 5.25 -19.27 -26.27
N GLN A 71 5.76 -20.38 -26.81
CA GLN A 71 6.38 -21.44 -26.01
C GLN A 71 7.61 -20.91 -25.26
N LEU A 72 8.52 -20.21 -25.95
CA LEU A 72 9.71 -19.62 -25.33
C LEU A 72 9.35 -18.61 -24.23
N GLN A 73 8.37 -17.74 -24.46
CA GLN A 73 7.87 -16.80 -23.44
C GLN A 73 7.31 -17.54 -22.22
N ARG A 74 6.56 -18.63 -22.44
CA ARG A 74 6.02 -19.45 -21.33
C ARG A 74 7.12 -20.12 -20.52
N GLU A 75 8.14 -20.66 -21.19
CA GLU A 75 9.30 -21.27 -20.51
C GLU A 75 10.12 -20.24 -19.73
N GLN A 76 10.31 -19.04 -20.28
CA GLN A 76 10.98 -17.94 -19.58
C GLN A 76 10.17 -17.45 -18.39
N GLY A 77 8.85 -17.28 -18.54
CA GLY A 77 7.94 -16.87 -17.47
C GLY A 77 7.97 -17.83 -16.28
N LEU A 78 8.00 -19.14 -16.55
CA LEU A 78 8.15 -20.17 -15.51
C LEU A 78 9.50 -20.10 -14.79
N ARG A 79 10.58 -19.70 -15.47
CA ARG A 79 11.91 -19.53 -14.87
C ARG A 79 12.03 -18.25 -14.03
N THR A 80 11.26 -17.21 -14.36
CA THR A 80 11.26 -15.93 -13.63
C THR A 80 10.35 -15.93 -12.40
N GLN A 81 9.48 -16.93 -12.24
CA GLN A 81 8.83 -17.14 -10.95
C GLN A 81 9.89 -17.50 -9.92
N LYS A 82 10.29 -16.51 -9.11
CA LYS A 82 11.15 -16.72 -7.96
C LYS A 82 10.45 -17.73 -7.07
N HIS A 83 10.99 -18.95 -7.00
CA HIS A 83 10.61 -19.86 -5.94
C HIS A 83 10.92 -19.17 -4.62
N ILE A 84 9.89 -18.97 -3.79
CA ILE A 84 10.07 -18.45 -2.44
C ILE A 84 11.04 -19.41 -1.75
N THR A 85 12.21 -18.89 -1.39
CA THR A 85 13.25 -19.71 -0.75
C THR A 85 12.88 -19.96 0.71
N LEU A 86 13.38 -21.05 1.29
CA LEU A 86 13.21 -21.33 2.72
C LEU A 86 13.71 -20.17 3.60
N ASP A 87 14.77 -19.48 3.16
CA ASP A 87 15.30 -18.29 3.85
C ASP A 87 14.32 -17.10 3.81
N GLU A 88 13.64 -16.92 2.68
CA GLU A 88 12.61 -15.88 2.52
C GLU A 88 11.37 -16.20 3.35
N ILE A 89 10.96 -17.47 3.44
CA ILE A 89 9.92 -17.94 4.36
C ILE A 89 10.35 -17.70 5.81
N GLY A 90 11.59 -18.02 6.16
CA GLY A 90 12.15 -17.80 7.50
C GLY A 90 12.17 -16.31 7.88
N ARG A 91 12.51 -15.42 6.94
CA ARG A 91 12.44 -13.97 7.14
C ARG A 91 11.00 -13.50 7.36
N ARG A 92 10.04 -13.99 6.57
CA ARG A 92 8.61 -13.67 6.74
C ARG A 92 8.07 -14.13 8.10
N ILE A 93 8.45 -15.33 8.55
CA ILE A 93 8.08 -15.85 9.88
C ILE A 93 8.71 -15.02 10.99
N ALA A 94 9.96 -14.58 10.82
CA ALA A 94 10.66 -13.75 11.82
C ALA A 94 10.07 -12.34 11.95
N ILE A 95 9.55 -11.77 10.86
CA ILE A 95 8.87 -10.46 10.86
C ILE A 95 7.50 -10.54 11.54
N GLY A 96 6.92 -11.75 11.67
CA GLY A 96 5.71 -12.03 12.45
C GLY A 96 4.42 -11.59 11.77
N ASP A 97 4.35 -10.31 11.38
CA ASP A 97 3.13 -9.63 10.89
C ASP A 97 3.25 -9.26 9.40
N PHE A 98 3.76 -10.19 8.59
CA PHE A 98 3.89 -10.03 7.14
C PHE A 98 2.53 -10.20 6.45
N LYS A 99 2.12 -9.21 5.65
CA LYS A 99 0.83 -9.21 4.95
C LYS A 99 1.03 -9.19 3.45
N GLU A 100 0.09 -9.80 2.73
CA GLU A 100 0.09 -9.82 1.27
C GLU A 100 -1.15 -9.10 0.75
N LEU A 101 -0.95 -8.25 -0.26
CA LEU A 101 -2.01 -7.57 -1.00
C LEU A 101 -2.02 -8.10 -2.43
N ASN A 102 -3.00 -8.95 -2.73
CA ASN A 102 -3.15 -9.56 -4.03
C ASN A 102 -4.04 -8.70 -4.94
N LEU A 103 -3.59 -8.47 -6.16
CA LEU A 103 -4.25 -7.60 -7.14
C LEU A 103 -4.44 -8.33 -8.48
N ILE A 104 -5.59 -8.09 -9.11
CA ILE A 104 -5.84 -8.41 -10.52
C ILE A 104 -6.04 -7.10 -11.27
N VAL A 105 -5.25 -6.86 -12.32
CA VAL A 105 -5.26 -5.61 -13.08
C VAL A 105 -5.83 -5.84 -14.48
N LYS A 106 -6.90 -5.12 -14.80
CA LYS A 106 -7.53 -5.08 -16.13
C LYS A 106 -7.46 -3.68 -16.69
N GLY A 107 -7.22 -3.56 -17.98
CA GLY A 107 -7.21 -2.25 -18.63
C GLY A 107 -7.62 -2.30 -20.08
N ASP A 108 -7.79 -1.13 -20.68
CA ASP A 108 -8.22 -0.96 -22.06
C ASP A 108 -7.09 -1.22 -23.06
N VAL A 109 -5.86 -0.87 -22.68
CA VAL A 109 -4.65 -1.05 -23.49
C VAL A 109 -3.52 -1.69 -22.68
N ASP A 110 -2.71 -2.48 -23.36
CA ASP A 110 -1.61 -3.26 -22.77
C ASP A 110 -0.60 -2.39 -22.02
N GLY A 111 -0.18 -1.27 -22.63
CA GLY A 111 0.82 -0.37 -22.02
C GLY A 111 0.37 0.26 -20.71
N SER A 112 -0.92 0.58 -20.56
CA SER A 112 -1.46 1.13 -19.31
C SER A 112 -1.52 0.06 -18.22
N VAL A 113 -1.91 -1.17 -18.58
CA VAL A 113 -1.96 -2.32 -17.66
C VAL A 113 -0.56 -2.65 -17.15
N GLU A 114 0.43 -2.64 -18.03
CA GLU A 114 1.82 -2.92 -17.66
C GLU A 114 2.39 -1.84 -16.76
N ALA A 115 2.26 -0.57 -17.14
CA ALA A 115 2.74 0.55 -16.32
C ALA A 115 2.08 0.59 -14.93
N LEU A 116 0.78 0.32 -14.85
CA LEU A 116 0.06 0.22 -13.58
C LEU A 116 0.56 -0.95 -12.74
N ALA A 117 0.63 -2.15 -13.32
CA ALA A 117 1.08 -3.35 -12.60
C ALA A 117 2.48 -3.15 -12.00
N ASP A 118 3.42 -2.63 -12.79
CA ASP A 118 4.80 -2.37 -12.33
C ASP A 118 4.84 -1.30 -11.24
N SER A 119 4.04 -0.24 -11.38
CA SER A 119 3.93 0.81 -10.36
C SER A 119 3.38 0.24 -9.04
N MET A 120 2.40 -0.65 -9.09
CA MET A 120 1.83 -1.29 -7.89
C MET A 120 2.82 -2.25 -7.22
N LEU A 121 3.57 -3.03 -8.00
CA LEU A 121 4.60 -3.92 -7.46
C LEU A 121 5.68 -3.14 -6.70
N ASN A 122 6.04 -1.95 -7.20
CA ASN A 122 7.01 -1.06 -6.56
C ASN A 122 6.51 -0.43 -5.24
N LEU A 123 5.22 -0.56 -4.90
CA LEU A 123 4.68 -0.13 -3.60
C LEU A 123 4.92 -1.16 -2.48
N SER A 124 5.48 -2.32 -2.79
CA SER A 124 5.78 -3.35 -1.79
C SER A 124 6.80 -2.84 -0.75
N THR A 125 6.55 -3.18 0.51
CA THR A 125 7.40 -2.86 1.66
C THR A 125 7.91 -4.13 2.31
N GLU A 126 8.74 -4.02 3.35
CA GLU A 126 9.21 -5.19 4.12
C GLU A 126 8.07 -5.87 4.90
N GLU A 127 7.04 -5.12 5.28
CA GLU A 127 5.89 -5.61 6.07
C GLU A 127 4.71 -6.04 5.18
N VAL A 128 4.52 -5.38 4.02
CA VAL A 128 3.41 -5.65 3.09
C VAL A 128 3.93 -5.91 1.68
N GLN A 129 3.70 -7.11 1.16
CA GLN A 129 4.03 -7.46 -0.22
C GLN A 129 2.82 -7.27 -1.15
N VAL A 130 2.99 -6.49 -2.20
CA VAL A 130 1.98 -6.34 -3.26
C VAL A 130 2.25 -7.35 -4.36
N ASN A 131 1.25 -8.15 -4.72
CA ASN A 131 1.35 -9.17 -5.75
C ASN A 131 0.31 -8.91 -6.86
N VAL A 132 0.76 -8.86 -8.11
CA VAL A 132 -0.14 -8.83 -9.27
C VAL A 132 -0.31 -10.25 -9.80
N ILE A 133 -1.42 -10.90 -9.45
CA ILE A 133 -1.70 -12.32 -9.78
C ILE A 133 -2.00 -12.47 -11.26
N HIS A 134 -2.78 -11.53 -11.81
CA HIS A 134 -3.17 -11.55 -13.20
C HIS A 134 -3.25 -10.12 -13.75
N LYS A 135 -2.65 -9.92 -14.91
CA LYS A 135 -2.76 -8.69 -15.69
C LYS A 135 -3.23 -9.02 -17.10
N SER A 136 -4.26 -8.35 -17.60
CA SER A 136 -4.73 -8.54 -18.98
C SER A 136 -5.56 -7.37 -19.50
N VAL A 137 -5.77 -7.36 -20.82
CA VAL A 137 -6.51 -6.30 -21.52
C VAL A 137 -7.96 -6.73 -21.74
N GLY A 138 -8.88 -5.79 -21.59
CA GLY A 138 -10.32 -5.96 -21.85
C GLY A 138 -11.20 -5.78 -20.61
N ALA A 139 -12.50 -5.98 -20.81
CA ALA A 139 -13.51 -5.90 -19.75
C ALA A 139 -13.26 -6.94 -18.64
N ILE A 140 -13.68 -6.63 -17.42
CA ILE A 140 -13.60 -7.56 -16.28
C ILE A 140 -14.68 -8.63 -16.46
N SER A 141 -14.26 -9.89 -16.49
CA SER A 141 -15.08 -11.07 -16.73
C SER A 141 -15.34 -11.88 -15.46
N GLU A 142 -16.27 -12.83 -15.50
CA GLU A 142 -16.53 -13.75 -14.39
C GLU A 142 -15.29 -14.56 -13.98
N SER A 143 -14.45 -14.93 -14.96
CA SER A 143 -13.23 -15.69 -14.70
C SER A 143 -12.23 -14.90 -13.84
N ASP A 144 -12.22 -13.57 -13.99
CA ASP A 144 -11.36 -12.70 -13.18
C ASP A 144 -11.86 -12.61 -11.74
N ILE A 145 -13.19 -12.58 -11.55
CA ILE A 145 -13.82 -12.57 -10.22
C ILE A 145 -13.60 -13.92 -9.51
N MET A 146 -13.71 -15.03 -10.23
CA MET A 146 -13.42 -16.35 -9.66
C MET A 146 -11.96 -16.48 -9.23
N LEU A 147 -11.04 -15.97 -10.05
CA LEU A 147 -9.62 -15.93 -9.68
C LEU A 147 -9.37 -15.04 -8.47
N ALA A 148 -10.08 -13.91 -8.38
CA ALA A 148 -10.02 -13.00 -7.24
C ALA A 148 -10.49 -13.68 -5.95
N SER A 149 -11.63 -14.36 -5.99
CA SER A 149 -12.19 -15.13 -4.85
C SER A 149 -11.24 -16.23 -4.40
N ALA A 150 -10.71 -17.02 -5.33
CA ALA A 150 -9.77 -18.10 -5.02
C ALA A 150 -8.44 -17.62 -4.41
N SER A 151 -8.04 -16.37 -4.70
CA SER A 151 -6.72 -15.84 -4.32
C SER A 151 -6.79 -14.68 -3.32
N ASN A 152 -7.98 -14.38 -2.80
CA ASN A 152 -8.26 -13.22 -1.97
C ASN A 152 -7.69 -11.91 -2.55
N ALA A 153 -7.98 -11.63 -3.82
CA ALA A 153 -7.45 -10.50 -4.56
C ALA A 153 -8.49 -9.41 -4.81
N ILE A 154 -8.03 -8.16 -4.90
CA ILE A 154 -8.84 -7.02 -5.32
C ILE A 154 -8.72 -6.84 -6.83
N VAL A 155 -9.83 -6.52 -7.49
CA VAL A 155 -9.85 -6.31 -8.95
C VAL A 155 -9.76 -4.81 -9.27
N ILE A 156 -8.73 -4.43 -10.03
CA ILE A 156 -8.46 -3.08 -10.47
C ILE A 156 -8.76 -2.97 -11.96
N GLY A 157 -9.74 -2.14 -12.33
CA GLY A 157 -10.11 -1.86 -13.72
C GLY A 157 -9.70 -0.46 -14.14
N PHE A 158 -8.77 -0.33 -15.07
CA PHE A 158 -8.36 0.95 -15.66
C PHE A 158 -9.06 1.20 -16.99
N GLN A 159 -9.91 2.22 -17.07
CA GLN A 159 -10.67 2.57 -18.27
C GLN A 159 -11.55 1.44 -18.84
N VAL A 160 -11.81 0.41 -18.03
CA VAL A 160 -12.66 -0.74 -18.37
C VAL A 160 -13.81 -0.88 -17.37
N ARG A 161 -14.83 -1.64 -17.77
CA ARG A 161 -16.00 -1.91 -16.92
C ARG A 161 -16.17 -3.43 -16.77
N PRO A 162 -16.74 -3.90 -15.64
CA PRO A 162 -17.15 -5.29 -15.51
C PRO A 162 -18.37 -5.59 -16.36
N THR A 163 -18.45 -6.83 -16.86
CA THR A 163 -19.67 -7.33 -17.47
C THR A 163 -20.78 -7.44 -16.43
N LEU A 164 -22.04 -7.49 -16.87
CA LEU A 164 -23.19 -7.60 -15.97
C LEU A 164 -23.11 -8.84 -15.07
N GLN A 165 -22.64 -9.96 -15.63
CA GLN A 165 -22.49 -11.20 -14.89
C GLN A 165 -21.31 -11.13 -13.90
N ALA A 166 -20.17 -10.55 -14.31
CA ALA A 166 -19.03 -10.35 -13.42
C ALA A 166 -19.40 -9.47 -12.22
N ARG A 167 -20.17 -8.40 -12.43
CA ARG A 167 -20.63 -7.54 -11.32
C ARG A 167 -21.50 -8.30 -10.32
N ARG A 168 -22.49 -9.07 -10.80
CA ARG A 168 -23.36 -9.88 -9.92
C ARG A 168 -22.57 -10.92 -9.14
N LEU A 169 -21.60 -11.55 -9.80
CA LEU A 169 -20.74 -12.54 -9.15
C LEU A 169 -19.87 -11.89 -8.07
N ALA A 170 -19.32 -10.69 -8.34
CA ALA A 170 -18.52 -9.97 -7.37
C ALA A 170 -19.33 -9.53 -6.14
N GLU A 171 -20.59 -9.13 -6.32
CA GLU A 171 -21.51 -8.83 -5.21
C GLU A 171 -21.80 -10.07 -4.35
N ASN A 172 -21.96 -11.25 -4.97
CA ASN A 172 -22.23 -12.50 -4.26
C ASN A 172 -20.99 -13.05 -3.52
N GLU A 173 -19.81 -12.92 -4.12
CA GLU A 173 -18.54 -13.41 -3.59
C GLU A 173 -17.82 -12.35 -2.72
N GLU A 174 -18.45 -11.19 -2.51
CA GLU A 174 -17.91 -10.04 -1.76
C GLU A 174 -16.53 -9.55 -2.26
N ILE A 175 -16.31 -9.63 -3.57
CA ILE A 175 -15.06 -9.19 -4.22
C ILE A 175 -15.12 -7.70 -4.53
N ASP A 176 -14.11 -6.97 -4.04
CA ASP A 176 -13.98 -5.54 -4.31
C ASP A 176 -13.47 -5.30 -5.75
N ILE A 177 -14.24 -4.50 -6.50
CA ILE A 177 -13.88 -4.04 -7.84
C ILE A 177 -13.70 -2.53 -7.79
N ARG A 178 -12.46 -2.07 -8.01
CA ARG A 178 -12.13 -0.65 -8.09
C ARG A 178 -11.89 -0.24 -9.52
N LEU A 179 -12.57 0.83 -9.94
CA LEU A 179 -12.52 1.33 -11.32
C LEU A 179 -11.86 2.71 -11.33
N TYR A 180 -10.83 2.85 -12.16
CA TYR A 180 -10.05 4.07 -12.27
C TYR A 180 -9.98 4.54 -13.71
N SER A 181 -9.92 5.86 -13.88
CA SER A 181 -9.60 6.50 -15.16
C SER A 181 -8.29 7.30 -15.10
N ILE A 182 -7.70 7.44 -13.90
CA ILE A 182 -6.47 8.19 -13.66
C ILE A 182 -5.50 7.30 -12.88
N ILE A 183 -4.29 7.14 -13.42
CA ILE A 183 -3.27 6.23 -12.88
C ILE A 183 -2.86 6.63 -11.47
N TYR A 184 -2.63 7.92 -11.22
CA TYR A 184 -2.21 8.42 -9.91
C TYR A 184 -3.23 8.13 -8.80
N THR A 185 -4.53 8.29 -9.10
CA THR A 185 -5.59 7.98 -8.14
C THR A 185 -5.61 6.50 -7.76
N ALA A 186 -5.38 5.61 -8.74
CA ALA A 186 -5.28 4.19 -8.46
C ALA A 186 -4.08 3.90 -7.53
N ILE A 187 -2.92 4.49 -7.82
CA ILE A 187 -1.69 4.31 -7.03
C ILE A 187 -1.89 4.83 -5.60
N GLU A 188 -2.47 6.01 -5.44
CA GLU A 188 -2.74 6.60 -4.13
C GLU A 188 -3.71 5.78 -3.29
N GLU A 189 -4.79 5.26 -3.88
CA GLU A 189 -5.73 4.40 -3.14
C GLU A 189 -5.08 3.08 -2.71
N ILE A 190 -4.28 2.44 -3.57
CA ILE A 190 -3.54 1.23 -3.19
C ILE A 190 -2.51 1.55 -2.11
N LYS A 191 -1.81 2.68 -2.22
CA LYS A 191 -0.89 3.14 -1.17
C LYS A 191 -1.61 3.34 0.17
N ALA A 192 -2.77 3.98 0.17
CA ALA A 192 -3.59 4.16 1.37
C ALA A 192 -4.11 2.84 1.95
N ALA A 193 -4.44 1.86 1.10
CA ALA A 193 -4.81 0.51 1.54
C ALA A 193 -3.63 -0.18 2.24
N ILE A 194 -2.41 -0.07 1.68
CA ILE A 194 -1.20 -0.58 2.31
C ILE A 194 -0.95 0.10 3.65
N GLU A 195 -1.09 1.42 3.75
CA GLU A 195 -0.98 2.16 5.01
C GLU A 195 -1.98 1.67 6.06
N GLY A 196 -3.23 1.40 5.65
CA GLY A 196 -4.25 0.81 6.53
C GLY A 196 -3.92 -0.62 6.99
N MET A 197 -3.04 -1.32 6.28
CA MET A 197 -2.56 -2.65 6.66
C MET A 197 -1.35 -2.58 7.61
N LEU A 198 -0.66 -1.45 7.72
CA LEU A 198 0.47 -1.29 8.62
C LEU A 198 0.01 -1.19 10.08
N ALA A 199 0.80 -1.77 10.99
CA ALA A 199 0.57 -1.58 12.41
C ALA A 199 0.80 -0.10 12.80
N PRO A 200 -0.04 0.49 13.67
CA PRO A 200 0.16 1.85 14.14
C PRO A 200 1.46 1.95 14.94
N THR A 201 2.21 3.03 14.75
CA THR A 201 3.38 3.35 15.57
C THR A 201 2.95 4.07 16.83
N ILE A 202 3.57 3.72 17.95
CA ILE A 202 3.37 4.41 19.21
C ILE A 202 4.31 5.61 19.24
N GLU A 203 3.75 6.82 19.26
CA GLU A 203 4.52 8.06 19.50
C GLU A 203 4.26 8.57 20.92
N GLU A 204 5.32 9.02 21.59
CA GLU A 204 5.20 9.71 22.86
C GLU A 204 4.85 11.18 22.62
N VAL A 205 3.68 11.60 23.09
CA VAL A 205 3.26 13.01 23.08
C VAL A 205 3.42 13.58 24.48
N ILE A 206 4.21 14.64 24.62
CA ILE A 206 4.37 15.38 25.87
C ILE A 206 3.06 16.09 26.18
N THR A 207 2.51 15.84 27.37
CA THR A 207 1.23 16.40 27.82
C THR A 207 1.38 17.51 28.83
N SER A 208 2.47 17.54 29.59
CA SER A 208 2.70 18.59 30.58
C SER A 208 4.17 18.71 31.03
N ASN A 209 4.52 19.91 31.48
CA ASN A 209 5.77 20.19 32.17
C ASN A 209 5.46 20.75 33.56
N ILE A 210 6.06 20.17 34.58
CA ILE A 210 5.75 20.46 35.99
C ILE A 210 7.05 20.71 36.73
N GLU A 211 7.12 21.79 37.49
CA GLU A 211 8.29 22.12 38.30
C GLU A 211 8.06 21.75 39.77
N ILE A 212 9.01 21.03 40.37
CA ILE A 212 9.00 20.74 41.81
C ILE A 212 9.51 21.95 42.58
N ARG A 213 8.66 22.54 43.42
CA ARG A 213 9.00 23.71 44.25
C ARG A 213 9.26 23.36 45.70
N GLU A 214 8.55 22.37 46.22
CA GLU A 214 8.66 21.94 47.61
C GLU A 214 8.61 20.43 47.70
N VAL A 215 9.27 19.86 48.71
CA VAL A 215 9.33 18.41 48.90
C VAL A 215 8.98 18.09 50.35
N PHE A 216 7.92 17.31 50.54
CA PHE A 216 7.43 16.90 51.84
C PHE A 216 7.70 15.41 52.06
N LYS A 217 8.28 15.04 53.21
CA LYS A 217 8.48 13.63 53.57
C LYS A 217 7.42 13.21 54.59
N ILE A 218 6.58 12.25 54.21
CA ILE A 218 5.51 11.73 55.08
C ILE A 218 5.78 10.25 55.38
N THR A 219 5.88 9.91 56.66
CA THR A 219 6.32 8.59 57.16
C THR A 219 5.49 7.40 56.67
N LYS A 220 4.24 7.62 56.20
CA LYS A 220 3.32 6.58 55.71
C LYS A 220 3.06 6.58 54.19
N VAL A 221 3.38 7.68 53.50
CA VAL A 221 3.00 7.90 52.08
C VAL A 221 4.24 8.03 51.18
N GLY A 222 5.43 8.27 51.76
CA GLY A 222 6.66 8.51 51.01
C GLY A 222 6.92 10.01 50.80
N THR A 223 7.71 10.33 49.78
CA THR A 223 8.00 11.71 49.43
C THR A 223 6.91 12.29 48.52
N ILE A 224 6.34 13.44 48.89
CA ILE A 224 5.34 14.17 48.10
C ILE A 224 5.98 15.45 47.58
N ALA A 225 5.88 15.67 46.27
CA ALA A 225 6.32 16.89 45.61
C ALA A 225 5.18 17.92 45.59
N GLY A 226 5.40 19.08 46.19
CA GLY A 226 4.62 20.29 45.94
C GLY A 226 5.10 20.93 44.66
N CYS A 227 4.24 20.96 43.64
CA CYS A 227 4.62 21.30 42.29
C CYS A 227 3.70 22.36 41.67
N MET A 228 4.22 23.06 40.66
CA MET A 228 3.42 23.92 39.80
C MET A 228 3.47 23.40 38.36
N VAL A 229 2.30 23.24 37.75
CA VAL A 229 2.22 22.89 36.32
C VAL A 229 2.59 24.14 35.52
N LEU A 230 3.73 24.08 34.83
CA LEU A 230 4.22 25.18 34.01
C LEU A 230 3.47 25.24 32.68
N ASP A 231 3.31 24.09 32.05
CA ASP A 231 2.69 23.97 30.73
C ASP A 231 1.88 22.69 30.61
N GLY A 232 0.85 22.74 29.75
CA GLY A 232 -0.03 21.62 29.46
C GLY A 232 -0.96 21.20 30.60
N LYS A 233 -1.24 19.90 30.68
CA LYS A 233 -2.19 19.32 31.63
C LYS A 233 -1.77 17.92 32.03
N ILE A 234 -1.61 17.70 33.34
CA ILE A 234 -1.27 16.39 33.89
C ILE A 234 -2.53 15.65 34.29
N THR A 235 -2.61 14.37 33.96
CA THR A 235 -3.68 13.48 34.42
C THR A 235 -3.11 12.39 35.30
N ARG A 236 -3.92 11.86 36.23
CA ARG A 236 -3.47 10.84 37.19
C ARG A 236 -2.88 9.58 36.53
N ASN A 237 -3.30 9.25 35.31
CA ASN A 237 -2.84 8.07 34.57
C ASN A 237 -1.68 8.38 33.60
N SER A 238 -1.10 9.57 33.64
CA SER A 238 0.00 9.95 32.74
C SER A 238 1.27 9.20 33.13
N LYS A 239 2.05 8.78 32.12
CA LYS A 239 3.44 8.38 32.31
C LYS A 239 4.26 9.65 32.55
N ILE A 240 5.29 9.56 33.37
CA ILE A 240 6.11 10.70 33.73
C ILE A 240 7.59 10.36 33.65
N ARG A 241 8.40 11.37 33.36
CA ARG A 241 9.86 11.32 33.48
C ARG A 241 10.36 12.51 34.27
N ILE A 242 11.33 12.27 35.14
CA ILE A 242 11.95 13.28 35.99
C ILE A 242 13.24 13.70 35.33
N ILE A 243 13.39 15.01 35.13
CA ILE A 243 14.52 15.63 34.46
C ILE A 243 15.19 16.57 35.47
N ARG A 244 16.50 16.40 35.65
CA ARG A 244 17.35 17.28 36.46
C ARG A 244 18.54 17.68 35.61
N ASP A 245 18.80 18.98 35.50
CA ASP A 245 19.88 19.52 34.68
C ASP A 245 19.87 19.01 33.22
N GLY A 246 18.67 18.75 32.68
CA GLY A 246 18.47 18.24 31.32
C GLY A 246 18.65 16.72 31.14
N ILE A 247 18.90 15.96 32.21
CA ILE A 247 19.09 14.51 32.16
C ILE A 247 17.89 13.80 32.80
N VAL A 248 17.37 12.77 32.13
CA VAL A 248 16.31 11.91 32.69
C VAL A 248 16.88 11.04 33.81
N ILE A 249 16.41 11.25 35.04
CA ILE A 249 16.80 10.48 36.22
C ILE A 249 15.92 9.25 36.40
N TYR A 250 14.63 9.38 36.10
CA TYR A 250 13.65 8.33 36.33
C TYR A 250 12.49 8.43 35.36
N THR A 251 11.96 7.28 34.96
CA THR A 251 10.74 7.14 34.17
C THR A 251 9.79 6.22 34.91
N GLY A 252 8.53 6.63 35.07
CA GLY A 252 7.54 5.85 35.81
C GLY A 252 6.13 6.42 35.70
N THR A 253 5.29 6.08 36.68
CA THR A 253 3.89 6.51 36.78
C THR A 253 3.66 7.35 38.02
N LEU A 254 2.59 8.13 38.00
CA LEU A 254 2.12 8.86 39.17
C LEU A 254 1.41 7.91 40.14
N GLY A 255 1.83 7.91 41.41
CA GLY A 255 1.13 7.18 42.47
C GLY A 255 -0.08 7.93 43.00
N SER A 256 0.01 9.27 43.08
CA SER A 256 -1.14 10.12 43.42
C SER A 256 -1.03 11.50 42.80
N LEU A 257 -2.19 12.10 42.53
CA LEU A 257 -2.33 13.48 42.07
C LEU A 257 -3.40 14.16 42.92
N LYS A 258 -2.98 15.16 43.69
CA LYS A 258 -3.82 15.89 44.62
C LYS A 258 -3.74 17.38 44.36
N ARG A 259 -4.84 18.07 44.61
CA ARG A 259 -4.84 19.53 44.72
C ARG A 259 -5.29 19.88 46.12
N PHE A 260 -4.42 20.56 46.86
CA PHE A 260 -4.57 20.75 48.31
C PHE A 260 -4.70 19.40 49.04
N LYS A 261 -5.90 19.03 49.49
CA LYS A 261 -6.17 17.78 50.22
C LYS A 261 -6.97 16.76 49.40
N ASP A 262 -7.50 17.17 48.24
CA ASP A 262 -8.44 16.38 47.45
C ASP A 262 -7.73 15.67 46.29
N ASP A 263 -8.07 14.41 46.08
CA ASP A 263 -7.64 13.64 44.91
C ASP A 263 -8.34 14.18 43.66
N VAL A 264 -7.54 14.55 42.66
CA VAL A 264 -8.03 15.14 41.41
C VAL A 264 -7.66 14.25 40.23
N LYS A 265 -8.53 14.23 39.22
CA LYS A 265 -8.27 13.47 37.99
C LYS A 265 -7.20 14.13 37.13
N GLU A 266 -7.15 15.45 37.16
CA GLU A 266 -6.32 16.26 36.28
C GLU A 266 -6.01 17.64 36.89
N VAL A 267 -4.87 18.21 36.50
CA VAL A 267 -4.48 19.58 36.85
C VAL A 267 -3.90 20.27 35.61
N SER A 268 -4.39 21.47 35.32
CA SER A 268 -3.96 22.28 34.18
C SER A 268 -2.83 23.25 34.56
N ALA A 269 -2.12 23.76 33.56
CA ALA A 269 -1.10 24.79 33.69
C ALA A 269 -1.56 25.99 34.54
N GLY A 270 -0.63 26.54 35.32
CA GLY A 270 -0.85 27.68 36.21
C GLY A 270 -1.42 27.31 37.59
N TYR A 271 -1.76 26.04 37.83
CA TYR A 271 -2.23 25.57 39.14
C TYR A 271 -1.16 24.78 39.89
N GLU A 272 -1.19 24.91 41.22
CA GLU A 272 -0.40 24.09 42.13
C GLU A 272 -1.04 22.72 42.34
N CYS A 273 -0.21 21.70 42.46
CA CYS A 273 -0.60 20.33 42.75
C CYS A 273 0.41 19.64 43.66
N GLY A 274 -0.07 18.64 44.40
CA GLY A 274 0.75 17.70 45.13
C GLY A 274 0.77 16.37 44.38
N LEU A 275 1.94 15.86 44.08
CA LEU A 275 2.09 14.57 43.40
C LEU A 275 3.07 13.66 44.13
N ASN A 276 2.85 12.36 43.98
CA ASN A 276 3.76 11.31 44.43
C ASN A 276 4.05 10.40 43.25
N ILE A 277 5.28 9.90 43.17
CA ILE A 277 5.76 9.08 42.07
C ILE A 277 5.87 7.64 42.56
N ASP A 278 5.30 6.71 41.78
CA ASP A 278 5.35 5.30 42.14
C ASP A 278 6.79 4.79 42.15
N ASN A 279 7.14 4.11 43.24
CA ASN A 279 8.45 3.48 43.46
C ASN A 279 9.66 4.40 43.36
N PHE A 280 9.49 5.73 43.47
CA PHE A 280 10.59 6.69 43.43
C PHE A 280 10.44 7.81 44.46
N ASN A 281 11.48 8.01 45.28
CA ASN A 281 11.45 8.96 46.40
C ASN A 281 12.55 10.05 46.34
N ASP A 282 13.51 9.96 45.41
CA ASP A 282 14.63 10.93 45.28
C ASP A 282 14.27 12.12 44.38
N ILE A 283 13.22 12.83 44.76
CA ILE A 283 12.79 14.09 44.14
C ILE A 283 13.43 15.28 44.86
N LYS A 284 13.90 16.25 44.08
CA LYS A 284 14.52 17.48 44.59
C LYS A 284 13.79 18.72 44.07
N VAL A 285 13.88 19.79 44.84
CA VAL A 285 13.41 21.11 44.41
C VAL A 285 14.22 21.55 43.19
N GLY A 286 13.53 22.03 42.16
CA GLY A 286 14.11 22.39 40.87
C GLY A 286 14.10 21.28 39.81
N ASP A 287 13.69 20.05 40.17
CA ASP A 287 13.47 19.01 39.16
C ASP A 287 12.25 19.34 38.31
N ILE A 288 12.32 18.99 37.02
CA ILE A 288 11.20 19.08 36.08
C ILE A 288 10.61 17.69 35.89
N ILE A 289 9.30 17.56 36.08
CA ILE A 289 8.53 16.36 35.74
C ILE A 289 7.84 16.63 34.42
N GLU A 290 8.20 15.83 33.42
CA GLU A 290 7.56 15.84 32.12
C GLU A 290 6.55 14.69 32.05
N GLY A 291 5.27 15.04 31.90
CA GLY A 291 4.21 14.07 31.65
C GLY A 291 4.09 13.79 30.17
N TYR A 292 3.93 12.52 29.80
CA TYR A 292 3.71 12.10 28.43
C TYR A 292 2.66 10.99 28.34
N THR A 293 2.05 10.89 27.17
CA THR A 293 1.12 9.81 26.82
C THR A 293 1.54 9.18 25.52
N GLU A 294 1.46 7.86 25.45
CA GLU A 294 1.64 7.11 24.21
C GLU A 294 0.37 7.23 23.39
N LYS A 295 0.50 7.70 22.15
CA LYS A 295 -0.59 7.78 21.18
C LYS A 295 -0.27 6.87 20.01
N GLU A 296 -1.21 6.02 19.65
CA GLU A 296 -1.15 5.28 18.39
C GLU A 296 -1.34 6.24 17.23
N VAL A 297 -0.32 6.34 16.38
CA VAL A 297 -0.32 7.14 15.16
C VAL A 297 -0.25 6.20 13.97
N SER A 298 -1.22 6.32 13.06
CA SER A 298 -1.21 5.57 11.81
C SER A 298 0.02 5.93 10.99
N ARG A 299 0.78 4.90 10.58
CA ARG A 299 1.94 5.07 9.71
C ARG A 299 1.51 5.53 8.31
N LYS A 300 2.32 6.40 7.70
CA LYS A 300 2.20 6.81 6.31
C LYS A 300 3.41 6.34 5.51
N LEU A 301 3.19 5.99 4.25
CA LEU A 301 4.19 5.59 3.27
C LEU A 301 4.71 6.77 2.46
#